data_AF-A0A7C5P037-F1
#
_entry.id   AF-A0A7C5P037-F1
#
_cell.length_a   1.000
_cell.length_b   1.000
_cell.length_c   1.000
_cell.angle_alpha   90.00
_cell.angle_beta   90.00
_cell.angle_gamma   90.00
#
_symmetry.space_group_name_H-M   'P 1'
#
loop_
_entity.id
_entity.type
_entity.pdbx_description
1 polymer ?
#
loop_
_entity_poly.entity_id
_entity_poly.type
_entity_poly.pdbx_seq_one_letter_code
_entity_poly.pdbx_strand_id
1 'polypeptide(L)'
;MATHNQPHPRWPLNESQRRTIAITLAGIERDLHQIAAAARQHPRDSRMVRYVEPVPAEVAATLRRSLAEIQRQLGQIADDLHLPPQEDSITRLLTSALLLDEVAVEEIEPRRLRGYGEVDADTAAYLNRELPKLRAQLAALGQLLARPPL
;
A
#
# COMPACT_ATOMS: atom_id res chain seq x y z
N MET A 1 -5.08 50.22 -19.76
CA MET A 1 -4.41 48.90 -19.70
C MET A 1 -4.30 48.52 -18.23
N ALA A 2 -5.24 47.71 -17.72
CA ALA A 2 -5.26 47.31 -16.32
C ALA A 2 -4.35 46.11 -16.13
N THR A 3 -3.27 46.29 -15.39
CA THR A 3 -2.38 45.22 -14.93
C THR A 3 -3.15 44.34 -13.96
N HIS A 4 -3.42 43.10 -14.39
CA HIS A 4 -4.02 42.06 -13.57
C HIS A 4 -2.99 41.63 -12.52
N ASN A 5 -3.00 42.29 -11.37
CA ASN A 5 -2.13 41.97 -10.24
C ASN A 5 -2.65 40.70 -9.57
N GLN A 6 -2.32 39.53 -10.13
CA GLN A 6 -2.59 38.27 -9.44
C GLN A 6 -1.71 38.21 -8.19
N PRO A 7 -2.27 37.90 -7.01
CA PRO A 7 -1.48 37.74 -5.80
C PRO A 7 -0.47 36.61 -6.02
N HIS A 8 0.82 36.94 -5.89
CA HIS A 8 1.87 35.92 -5.91
C HIS A 8 1.63 34.93 -4.76
N PRO A 9 1.74 33.61 -5.01
CA PRO A 9 1.60 32.63 -3.94
C PRO A 9 2.60 32.93 -2.84
N ARG A 10 2.15 32.89 -1.58
CA ARG A 10 2.97 33.16 -0.39
C ARG A 10 4.22 32.27 -0.33
N TRP A 11 4.13 31.07 -0.91
CA TRP A 11 5.21 30.11 -1.04
C TRP A 11 5.32 29.67 -2.51
N PRO A 12 6.09 30.38 -3.35
CA PRO A 12 6.21 30.03 -4.75
C PRO A 12 6.99 28.71 -4.91
N LEU A 13 6.37 27.75 -5.61
CA LEU A 13 6.98 26.47 -5.98
C LEU A 13 6.98 26.33 -7.50
N ASN A 14 8.08 25.82 -8.07
CA ASN A 14 8.08 25.35 -9.45
C ASN A 14 7.35 23.99 -9.56
N GLU A 15 7.08 23.57 -10.80
CA GLU A 15 6.31 22.35 -11.05
C GLU A 15 6.98 21.08 -10.48
N SER A 16 8.30 20.97 -10.63
CA SER A 16 9.05 19.82 -10.10
C SER A 16 8.97 19.73 -8.57
N GLN A 17 9.10 20.86 -7.89
CA GLN A 17 8.94 20.97 -6.44
C GLN A 17 7.52 20.64 -6.01
N ARG A 18 6.51 21.24 -6.66
CA ARG A 18 5.09 21.00 -6.38
C ARG A 18 4.76 19.51 -6.50
N ARG A 19 5.16 18.89 -7.61
CA ARG A 19 4.95 17.46 -7.87
C ARG A 19 5.63 16.58 -6.84
N THR A 20 6.89 16.85 -6.53
CA THR A 20 7.64 16.06 -5.54
C THR A 20 6.98 16.12 -4.17
N ILE A 21 6.63 17.33 -3.71
CA ILE A 21 5.95 17.52 -2.42
C ILE A 21 4.59 16.81 -2.42
N ALA A 22 3.77 16.98 -3.47
CA ALA A 22 2.46 16.34 -3.54
C ALA A 22 2.55 14.80 -3.47
N ILE A 23 3.50 14.19 -4.19
CA ILE A 23 3.74 12.74 -4.15
C ILE A 23 4.17 12.30 -2.74
N THR A 24 5.08 13.04 -2.10
CA THR A 24 5.56 12.72 -0.76
C THR A 24 4.44 12.82 0.28
N LEU A 25 3.68 13.92 0.29
CA LEU A 25 2.59 14.09 1.26
C LEU A 25 1.47 13.06 1.06
N ALA A 26 1.12 12.74 -0.19
CA ALA A 26 0.16 11.67 -0.47
C ALA A 26 0.67 10.29 -0.04
N GLY A 27 1.97 10.04 -0.13
CA GLY A 27 2.60 8.83 0.42
C GLY A 27 2.43 8.73 1.92
N ILE A 28 2.78 9.80 2.65
CA ILE A 28 2.61 9.87 4.10
C ILE A 28 1.14 9.67 4.48
N GLU A 29 0.21 10.34 3.79
CA GLU A 29 -1.22 10.21 4.06
C GLU A 29 -1.72 8.76 3.92
N ARG A 30 -1.28 8.05 2.87
CA ARG A 30 -1.59 6.62 2.67
C ARG A 30 -1.07 5.76 3.82
N ASP A 31 0.17 5.98 4.27
CA ASP A 31 0.75 5.22 5.37
C ASP A 31 0.00 5.46 6.69
N LEU A 32 -0.39 6.71 6.97
CA LEU A 32 -1.20 7.06 8.14
C LEU A 32 -2.57 6.38 8.10
N HIS A 33 -3.18 6.24 6.92
CA HIS A 33 -4.43 5.50 6.75
C HIS A 33 -4.28 4.00 7.05
N GLN A 34 -3.18 3.38 6.63
CA GLN A 34 -2.89 1.98 6.93
C GLN A 34 -2.68 1.77 8.44
N ILE A 35 -1.91 2.65 9.10
CA ILE A 35 -1.71 2.62 10.56
C ILE A 35 -3.06 2.80 11.28
N ALA A 36 -3.88 3.75 10.84
CA ALA A 36 -5.20 3.99 11.42
C ALA A 36 -6.12 2.76 11.31
N ALA A 37 -6.09 2.07 10.15
CA ALA A 37 -6.87 0.86 9.93
C ALA A 37 -6.43 -0.27 10.86
N ALA A 38 -5.13 -0.53 10.96
CA ALA A 38 -4.56 -1.53 11.85
C ALA A 38 -4.85 -1.25 13.34
N ALA A 39 -4.86 0.02 13.75
CA ALA A 39 -5.16 0.44 15.12
C ALA A 39 -6.66 0.45 15.47
N ARG A 40 -7.57 0.43 14.47
CA ARG A 40 -9.02 0.34 14.70
C ARG A 40 -9.48 -1.10 14.85
N GLN A 41 -8.96 -1.98 14.01
CA GLN A 41 -9.36 -3.37 13.98
C GLN A 41 -8.11 -4.23 14.01
N HIS A 42 -7.93 -4.97 15.11
CA HIS A 42 -6.88 -5.97 15.17
C HIS A 42 -7.06 -6.94 14.00
N PRO A 43 -6.03 -7.16 13.18
CA PRO A 43 -6.08 -8.16 12.13
C PRO A 43 -6.46 -9.52 12.71
N ARG A 44 -7.24 -10.30 11.95
CA ARG A 44 -7.58 -11.65 12.38
C ARG A 44 -6.39 -12.56 12.16
N ASP A 45 -6.10 -13.40 13.14
CA ASP A 45 -5.17 -14.50 12.96
C ASP A 45 -5.62 -15.39 11.79
N SER A 46 -4.65 -15.97 11.10
CA SER A 46 -4.84 -16.96 10.05
C SER A 46 -3.99 -18.19 10.34
N ARG A 47 -4.09 -19.22 9.50
CA ARG A 47 -3.30 -20.45 9.66
C ARG A 47 -1.78 -20.19 9.62
N MET A 48 -1.33 -19.21 8.83
CA MET A 48 0.09 -18.94 8.58
C MET A 48 0.59 -17.64 9.25
N VAL A 49 -0.32 -16.81 9.77
CA VAL A 49 0.02 -15.52 10.38
C VAL A 49 -0.72 -15.38 11.71
N ARG A 50 0.05 -15.15 12.78
CA ARG A 50 -0.48 -14.84 14.11
C ARG A 50 0.01 -13.46 14.54
N TYR A 51 -0.90 -12.62 15.00
CA TYR A 51 -0.60 -11.30 15.53
C TYR A 51 -0.46 -11.41 17.05
N VAL A 52 0.76 -11.22 17.55
CA VAL A 52 1.12 -11.56 18.94
C VAL A 52 0.88 -10.41 19.93
N GLU A 53 0.81 -9.17 19.46
CA GLU A 53 0.73 -7.98 20.31
C GLU A 53 -0.36 -7.03 19.80
N PRO A 54 -1.54 -7.01 20.43
CA PRO A 54 -2.54 -5.99 20.12
C PRO A 54 -2.04 -4.63 20.59
N VAL A 55 -2.37 -3.58 19.83
CA VAL A 55 -2.13 -2.20 20.28
C VAL A 55 -2.96 -1.96 21.56
N PRO A 56 -2.34 -1.62 22.71
CA PRO A 56 -3.08 -1.36 23.95
C PRO A 56 -4.11 -0.25 23.76
N ALA A 57 -5.23 -0.29 24.47
CA ALA A 57 -6.35 0.63 24.25
C ALA A 57 -5.96 2.10 24.47
N GLU A 58 -5.14 2.37 25.47
CA GLU A 58 -4.57 3.66 25.81
C GLU A 58 -3.61 4.19 24.73
N VAL A 59 -2.82 3.29 24.14
CA VAL A 59 -1.94 3.60 23.00
C VAL A 59 -2.80 3.87 21.76
N ALA A 60 -3.82 3.06 21.50
CA ALA A 60 -4.72 3.22 20.36
C ALA A 60 -5.48 4.55 20.42
N ALA A 61 -5.95 4.98 21.59
CA ALA A 61 -6.60 6.27 21.77
C ALA A 61 -5.64 7.44 21.53
N THR A 62 -4.42 7.35 22.05
CA THR A 62 -3.39 8.37 21.83
C THR A 62 -2.98 8.44 20.37
N LEU A 63 -2.75 7.29 19.74
CA LEU A 63 -2.43 7.14 18.33
C LEU A 63 -3.51 7.77 17.45
N ARG A 64 -4.80 7.51 17.70
CA ARG A 64 -5.90 8.12 16.92
C ARG A 64 -5.90 9.64 16.98
N ARG A 65 -5.62 10.23 18.15
CA ARG A 65 -5.51 11.69 18.29
C ARG A 65 -4.31 12.24 17.52
N SER A 66 -3.15 11.60 17.66
CA SER A 66 -1.94 11.98 16.92
C SER A 66 -2.11 11.86 15.41
N LEU A 67 -2.74 10.79 14.92
CA LEU A 67 -3.03 10.61 13.49
C LEU A 67 -3.95 11.72 12.96
N ALA A 68 -5.01 12.07 13.70
CA ALA A 68 -5.91 13.16 13.31
C ALA A 68 -5.20 14.52 13.27
N GLU A 69 -4.28 14.78 14.20
CA GLU A 69 -3.46 16.00 14.21
C GLU A 69 -2.56 16.09 12.97
N ILE A 70 -1.84 15.01 12.68
CA ILE A 70 -0.93 14.93 11.53
C ILE A 70 -1.72 15.09 10.22
N GLN A 71 -2.86 14.41 10.08
CA GLN A 71 -3.72 14.54 8.90
C GLN A 71 -4.20 15.98 8.70
N ARG A 72 -4.62 16.67 9.77
CA ARG A 72 -4.99 18.09 9.70
C ARG A 72 -3.81 18.95 9.25
N GLN A 73 -2.61 18.69 9.77
CA GLN A 73 -1.41 19.42 9.38
C GLN A 73 -1.04 19.17 7.90
N LEU A 74 -1.13 17.93 7.42
CA LEU A 74 -0.91 17.60 6.01
C LEU A 74 -1.90 18.33 5.10
N GLY A 75 -3.18 18.33 5.46
CA GLY A 75 -4.22 19.08 4.74
C GLY A 75 -3.91 20.57 4.68
N GLN A 76 -3.55 21.18 5.81
CA GLN A 76 -3.17 22.60 5.85
C GLN A 76 -1.97 22.90 4.94
N ILE A 77 -0.94 22.05 4.94
CA ILE A 77 0.23 22.21 4.06
C ILE A 77 -0.18 22.09 2.59
N ALA A 78 -1.04 21.13 2.25
CA ALA A 78 -1.53 20.95 0.89
C ALA A 78 -2.35 22.16 0.41
N ASP A 79 -3.22 22.70 1.27
CA ASP A 79 -4.02 23.90 1.00
C ASP A 79 -3.11 25.13 0.82
N ASP A 80 -2.19 25.36 1.76
CA ASP A 80 -1.24 26.47 1.75
C ASP A 80 -0.40 26.48 0.46
N LEU A 81 0.07 25.31 0.05
CA LEU A 81 0.91 25.14 -1.15
C LEU A 81 0.10 24.95 -2.44
N HIS A 82 -1.24 24.89 -2.37
CA HIS A 82 -2.13 24.62 -3.49
C HIS A 82 -1.74 23.34 -4.25
N LEU A 83 -1.52 22.25 -3.52
CA LEU A 83 -1.12 20.97 -4.10
C LEU A 83 -2.35 20.25 -4.67
N PRO A 84 -2.27 19.70 -5.89
CA PRO A 84 -3.36 18.90 -6.42
C PRO A 84 -3.45 17.56 -5.67
N PRO A 85 -4.67 17.02 -5.49
CA PRO A 85 -4.83 15.66 -4.99
C PRO A 85 -4.13 14.66 -5.93
N GLN A 86 -3.58 13.60 -5.36
CA GLN A 86 -3.02 12.50 -6.15
C GLN A 86 -4.13 11.48 -6.42
N GLU A 87 -4.34 11.15 -7.69
CA GLU A 87 -5.27 10.10 -8.09
C GLU A 87 -4.51 8.77 -8.14
N ASP A 88 -4.97 7.80 -7.34
CA ASP A 88 -4.50 6.43 -7.38
C ASP A 88 -5.62 5.49 -7.80
N SER A 89 -5.30 4.60 -8.74
CA SER A 89 -6.20 3.53 -9.13
C SER A 89 -6.16 2.43 -8.07
N ILE A 90 -7.28 2.25 -7.34
CA ILE A 90 -7.45 1.12 -6.41
C ILE A 90 -7.20 -0.20 -7.14
N THR A 91 -7.70 -0.32 -8.37
CA THR A 91 -7.44 -1.47 -9.24
C THR A 91 -5.96 -1.70 -9.46
N ARG A 92 -5.19 -0.66 -9.79
CA ARG A 92 -3.73 -0.75 -9.96
C ARG A 92 -3.04 -1.18 -8.67
N LEU A 93 -3.44 -0.60 -7.53
CA LEU A 93 -2.88 -0.95 -6.22
C LEU A 93 -3.09 -2.43 -5.90
N LEU A 94 -4.33 -2.93 -6.04
CA LEU A 94 -4.67 -4.33 -5.80
C LEU A 94 -3.97 -5.27 -6.78
N THR A 95 -3.87 -4.87 -8.05
CA THR A 95 -3.17 -5.64 -9.08
C THR A 95 -1.69 -5.76 -8.75
N SER A 96 -1.03 -4.68 -8.32
CA SER A 96 0.38 -4.71 -7.91
C SER A 96 0.60 -5.63 -6.72
N ALA A 97 -0.30 -5.66 -5.74
CA ALA A 97 -0.20 -6.57 -4.60
C ALA A 97 -0.26 -8.04 -5.04
N LEU A 98 -1.22 -8.39 -5.91
CA LEU A 98 -1.33 -9.76 -6.44
C LEU A 98 -0.13 -10.17 -7.28
N LEU A 99 0.47 -9.24 -8.05
CA LEU A 99 1.69 -9.51 -8.80
C LEU A 99 2.88 -9.82 -7.87
N LEU A 100 3.00 -9.11 -6.74
CA LEU A 100 4.02 -9.43 -5.74
C LEU A 100 3.80 -10.82 -5.13
N ASP A 101 2.54 -11.20 -4.87
CA ASP A 101 2.21 -12.53 -4.36
C ASP A 101 2.51 -13.63 -5.40
N GLU A 102 2.28 -13.38 -6.69
CA GLU A 102 2.65 -14.31 -7.76
C GLU A 102 4.16 -14.55 -7.82
N VAL A 103 4.96 -13.49 -7.67
CA VAL A 103 6.42 -13.59 -7.58
C VAL A 103 6.83 -14.38 -6.35
N ALA A 104 6.25 -14.10 -5.19
CA ALA A 104 6.52 -14.85 -3.96
C ALA A 104 6.20 -16.35 -4.10
N VAL A 105 5.13 -16.71 -4.84
CA VAL A 105 4.81 -18.11 -5.15
C VAL A 105 5.86 -18.75 -6.07
N GLU A 106 6.48 -18.00 -7.00
CA GLU A 106 7.61 -18.50 -7.78
C GLU A 106 8.86 -18.74 -6.92
N GLU A 107 9.14 -17.87 -5.96
CA GLU A 107 10.32 -17.98 -5.10
C GLU A 107 10.32 -19.24 -4.23
N ILE A 108 9.15 -19.80 -3.93
CA ILE A 108 9.00 -21.04 -3.16
C ILE A 108 8.91 -22.30 -4.03
N GLU A 109 9.17 -22.22 -5.34
CA GLU A 109 9.27 -23.41 -6.19
C GLU A 109 10.47 -24.29 -5.76
N PRO A 110 10.35 -25.63 -5.80
CA PRO A 110 11.44 -26.52 -5.36
C PRO A 110 12.79 -26.24 -6.01
N ARG A 111 12.81 -25.81 -7.28
CA ARG A 111 14.04 -25.44 -8.00
C ARG A 111 14.71 -24.18 -7.43
N ARG A 112 13.94 -23.22 -6.91
CA ARG A 112 14.41 -21.96 -6.32
C ARG A 112 14.85 -22.17 -4.87
N LEU A 113 14.20 -23.09 -4.17
CA LEU A 113 14.52 -23.44 -2.78
C LEU A 113 15.87 -24.14 -2.61
N ARG A 114 16.51 -24.63 -3.69
CA ARG A 114 17.85 -25.27 -3.64
C ARG A 114 18.93 -24.40 -2.99
N GLY A 115 18.78 -23.07 -3.04
CA GLY A 115 19.68 -22.13 -2.36
C GLY A 115 19.63 -22.22 -0.83
N TYR A 116 18.56 -22.82 -0.28
CA TYR A 116 18.34 -23.03 1.16
C TYR A 116 18.57 -24.49 1.59
N GLY A 117 19.00 -25.36 0.67
CA GLY A 117 19.24 -26.78 0.91
C GLY A 117 18.50 -27.70 -0.07
N GLU A 118 18.82 -28.99 -0.01
CA GLU A 118 18.09 -30.03 -0.75
C GLU A 118 16.65 -30.10 -0.26
N VAL A 119 15.70 -30.03 -1.19
CA VAL A 119 14.27 -30.24 -0.90
C VAL A 119 13.96 -31.71 -1.07
N ASP A 120 13.42 -32.34 -0.04
CA ASP A 120 12.95 -33.72 -0.07
C ASP A 120 12.05 -34.00 -1.29
N ALA A 121 12.17 -35.19 -1.87
CA ALA A 121 11.52 -35.54 -3.14
C ALA A 121 9.99 -35.52 -3.04
N ASP A 122 9.42 -36.00 -1.93
CA ASP A 122 7.97 -36.00 -1.71
C ASP A 122 7.46 -34.58 -1.49
N THR A 123 8.22 -33.76 -0.76
CA THR A 123 7.94 -32.33 -0.57
C THR A 123 7.97 -31.56 -1.89
N ALA A 124 8.98 -31.81 -2.73
CA ALA A 124 9.10 -31.20 -4.05
C ALA A 124 7.93 -31.61 -4.96
N ALA A 125 7.54 -32.89 -4.93
CA ALA A 125 6.38 -33.38 -5.67
C ALA A 125 5.08 -32.71 -5.23
N TYR A 126 4.88 -32.54 -3.91
CA TYR A 126 3.73 -31.80 -3.37
C TYR A 126 3.70 -30.35 -3.85
N LEU A 127 4.81 -29.61 -3.70
CA LEU A 127 4.90 -28.20 -4.11
C LEU A 127 4.66 -28.02 -5.61
N ASN A 128 5.26 -28.88 -6.44
CA ASN A 128 5.06 -28.85 -7.90
C ASN A 128 3.60 -29.10 -8.30
N ARG A 129 2.81 -29.78 -7.45
CA ARG A 129 1.38 -30.02 -7.68
C ARG A 129 0.50 -28.86 -7.20
N GLU A 130 0.80 -28.27 -6.04
CA GLU A 130 -0.09 -27.27 -5.42
C GLU A 130 0.20 -25.82 -5.83
N LEU A 131 1.47 -25.44 -6.01
CA LEU A 131 1.84 -24.06 -6.36
C LEU A 131 1.23 -23.58 -7.69
N PRO A 132 1.15 -24.40 -8.77
CA PRO A 132 0.48 -23.98 -10.00
C PRO A 132 -1.01 -23.67 -9.79
N LYS A 133 -1.69 -24.39 -8.89
CA LYS A 133 -3.10 -24.14 -8.58
C LYS A 133 -3.28 -22.81 -7.87
N LEU A 134 -2.41 -22.52 -6.89
CA LEU A 134 -2.41 -21.24 -6.18
C LEU A 134 -2.13 -20.08 -7.15
N ARG A 135 -1.12 -20.22 -8.01
CA ARG A 135 -0.80 -19.22 -9.03
C ARG A 135 -1.98 -18.97 -9.97
N ALA A 136 -2.67 -20.01 -10.42
CA ALA A 136 -3.86 -19.86 -11.26
C ALA A 136 -5.00 -19.09 -10.54
N GLN A 137 -5.17 -19.29 -9.23
CA GLN A 137 -6.15 -18.55 -8.43
C GLN A 137 -5.78 -17.06 -8.28
N LEU A 138 -4.50 -16.75 -8.01
CA LEU A 138 -4.01 -15.36 -7.94
C LEU A 138 -4.18 -14.65 -9.29
N ALA A 139 -3.81 -15.31 -10.38
CA ALA A 139 -3.96 -14.77 -11.73
C ALA A 139 -5.44 -14.52 -12.10
N ALA A 140 -6.35 -15.41 -11.69
CA ALA A 140 -7.79 -15.23 -11.89
C ALA A 140 -8.32 -13.99 -11.15
N LEU A 141 -7.85 -13.74 -9.91
CA LEU A 141 -8.19 -12.51 -9.18
C LEU A 141 -7.64 -11.27 -9.89
N GLY A 142 -6.39 -11.32 -10.39
CA GLY A 142 -5.80 -10.23 -11.17
C GLY A 142 -6.61 -9.91 -12.43
N GLN A 143 -7.07 -10.93 -13.15
CA GLN A 143 -7.92 -10.76 -14.34
C GLN A 143 -9.28 -10.14 -14.02
N LEU A 144 -9.87 -10.45 -12.86
CA LEU A 144 -11.13 -9.83 -12.42
C LEU A 144 -10.95 -8.34 -12.17
N LEU A 145 -9.84 -7.95 -11.55
CA LEU A 145 -9.51 -6.56 -11.26
C LEU A 145 -9.18 -5.78 -12.55
N ALA A 146 -8.55 -6.40 -13.54
CA ALA A 146 -8.18 -5.76 -14.80
C ALA A 146 -9.37 -5.45 -15.74
N ARG A 147 -10.60 -5.87 -15.40
CA ARG A 147 -11.79 -5.59 -16.23
C ARG A 147 -12.18 -4.10 -16.13
N PRO A 148 -12.49 -3.43 -17.25
CA PRO A 148 -12.99 -2.06 -17.20
C PRO A 148 -14.35 -2.03 -16.47
N PRO A 149 -14.66 -0.96 -15.72
CA PRO A 149 -15.98 -0.77 -15.14
C PRO A 149 -17.04 -0.71 -16.25
N LEU A 150 -18.19 -1.36 -16.02
CA LEU A 150 -19.38 -1.31 -16.88
C LEU A 150 -20.01 0.09 -16.90
#